data_AF-A0A173SNZ5-F1
#
_entry.id   AF-A0A173SNZ5-F1
#
_cell.length_a   1.000
_cell.length_b   1.000
_cell.length_c   1.000
_cell.angle_alpha   90.00
_cell.angle_beta   90.00
_cell.angle_gamma   90.00
#
_symmetry.space_group_name_H-M   'P 1'
#
loop_
_entity.id
_entity.type
_entity.pdbx_description
1 polymer ?
#
loop_
_entity_poly.entity_id
_entity_poly.type
_entity_poly.pdbx_seq_one_letter_code
_entity_poly.pdbx_strand_id
1 'polypeptide(L)'
;MKKENNIRYDILQTAGMTIPGKFLIMKKETKIPLEVIDKIMVGQEVMIVDRLLSSNPRWTLQPYFTMPKNKEKYVHKYIHSDGKEEYVHWNRIHGKHRKIVKFECKKEKKKIRDGILTFNHFAGREDVMCIRVDTSHSENGKGFLYQIKSLPYFLTMNPSYRNEAFSSSIYDIYLKVDSEVPQAYLKHQEMTDNAEKVQS
;
A
#
# COMPACT_ATOMS: atom_id res chain seq x y z
N MET A 1 -27.88 -28.50 24.61
CA MET A 1 -27.43 -28.04 23.28
C MET A 1 -26.30 -27.04 23.49
N LYS A 2 -25.11 -27.36 23.00
CA LYS A 2 -23.90 -26.54 23.14
C LYS A 2 -24.05 -25.27 22.29
N LYS A 3 -23.79 -24.10 22.88
CA LYS A 3 -23.60 -22.84 22.15
C LYS A 3 -22.35 -22.99 21.29
N GLU A 4 -22.51 -23.38 20.04
CA GLU A 4 -21.41 -23.41 19.08
C GLU A 4 -20.99 -21.98 18.75
N ASN A 5 -19.85 -21.58 19.30
CA ASN A 5 -18.79 -20.74 18.70
C ASN A 5 -19.18 -19.84 17.51
N ASN A 6 -20.13 -18.92 17.74
CA ASN A 6 -20.46 -17.84 16.79
C ASN A 6 -19.38 -16.74 16.71
N ILE A 7 -18.21 -16.95 17.32
CA ILE A 7 -17.12 -15.96 17.39
C ILE A 7 -16.32 -15.89 16.08
N ARG A 8 -16.39 -16.91 15.20
CA ARG A 8 -15.34 -17.14 14.18
C ARG A 8 -15.55 -16.53 12.79
N TYR A 9 -16.74 -16.09 12.42
CA TYR A 9 -16.98 -15.45 11.10
C TYR A 9 -17.37 -13.97 11.20
N ASP A 10 -17.52 -13.48 12.43
CA ASP A 10 -18.09 -12.16 12.67
C ASP A 10 -17.07 -11.04 12.47
N ILE A 11 -15.74 -11.22 12.57
CA ILE A 11 -14.79 -10.12 12.27
C ILE A 11 -14.98 -9.56 10.82
N LEU A 12 -15.54 -10.37 9.90
CA LEU A 12 -15.90 -9.95 8.54
C LEU A 12 -17.37 -9.45 8.41
N GLN A 13 -18.28 -9.82 9.33
CA GLN A 13 -19.69 -9.37 9.34
C GLN A 13 -20.00 -8.24 10.34
N THR A 14 -19.31 -8.14 11.48
CA THR A 14 -19.52 -7.17 12.57
C THR A 14 -19.20 -5.74 12.17
N ALA A 15 -18.52 -5.52 11.05
CA ALA A 15 -18.39 -4.18 10.47
C ALA A 15 -19.64 -3.77 9.65
N GLY A 16 -20.50 -4.71 9.25
CA GLY A 16 -21.58 -4.44 8.28
C GLY A 16 -21.06 -3.97 6.92
N MET A 17 -19.78 -4.18 6.62
CA MET A 17 -19.11 -3.68 5.43
C MET A 17 -18.63 -4.83 4.57
N THR A 18 -19.01 -4.85 3.29
CA THR A 18 -18.31 -5.62 2.26
C THR A 18 -16.88 -5.07 2.19
N ILE A 19 -15.93 -5.71 2.86
CA ILE A 19 -14.54 -5.23 2.92
C ILE A 19 -13.93 -5.35 1.51
N PRO A 20 -13.63 -4.23 0.84
CA PRO A 20 -13.05 -4.28 -0.49
C PRO A 20 -11.55 -4.54 -0.35
N GLY A 21 -11.11 -5.80 -0.29
CA GLY A 21 -9.69 -6.06 -0.11
C GLY A 21 -9.24 -7.51 -0.12
N LYS A 22 -7.92 -7.67 -0.26
CA LYS A 22 -7.23 -8.96 -0.13
C LYS A 22 -6.82 -9.18 1.32
N PHE A 23 -7.19 -10.33 1.87
CA PHE A 23 -6.77 -10.74 3.21
C PHE A 23 -5.39 -11.40 3.17
N LEU A 24 -4.56 -11.02 4.13
CA LEU A 24 -3.24 -11.58 4.37
C LEU A 24 -3.20 -12.13 5.79
N ILE A 25 -2.84 -13.40 5.90
CA ILE A 25 -2.63 -14.05 7.19
C ILE A 25 -1.18 -13.91 7.57
N MET A 26 -0.90 -13.05 8.55
CA MET A 26 0.47 -12.67 8.87
C MET A 26 1.33 -13.87 9.29
N LYS A 27 0.75 -14.93 9.87
CA LYS A 27 1.44 -16.19 10.17
C LYS A 27 2.16 -16.81 8.95
N LYS A 28 1.56 -16.72 7.76
CA LYS A 28 2.15 -17.24 6.51
C LYS A 28 3.13 -16.26 5.85
N GLU A 29 3.17 -15.02 6.33
CA GLU A 29 3.96 -13.96 5.72
C GLU A 29 5.38 -13.92 6.25
N THR A 30 6.34 -13.75 5.34
CA THR A 30 7.76 -13.56 5.67
C THR A 30 8.11 -12.08 5.72
N LYS A 31 9.08 -11.74 6.58
CA LYS A 31 9.63 -10.39 6.65
C LYS A 31 10.19 -9.97 5.30
N ILE A 32 9.93 -8.72 4.92
CA ILE A 32 10.44 -8.07 3.73
C ILE A 32 11.85 -7.52 4.05
N PRO A 33 12.87 -7.86 3.26
CA PRO A 33 14.22 -7.30 3.44
C PRO A 33 14.23 -5.77 3.27
N LEU A 34 15.01 -5.06 4.08
CA LEU A 34 15.05 -3.58 4.04
C LEU A 34 15.75 -3.05 2.79
N GLU A 35 16.57 -3.86 2.13
CA GLU A 35 17.27 -3.56 0.88
C GLU A 35 16.27 -3.30 -0.27
N VAL A 36 15.04 -3.83 -0.15
CA VAL A 36 13.95 -3.57 -1.11
C VAL A 36 13.55 -2.09 -1.11
N ILE A 37 13.78 -1.34 -0.01
CA ILE A 37 13.47 0.10 0.06
C ILE A 37 14.18 0.85 -1.06
N ASP A 38 15.46 0.58 -1.29
CA ASP A 38 16.23 1.31 -2.29
C ASP A 38 15.76 0.98 -3.72
N LYS A 39 15.29 -0.26 -3.96
CA LYS A 39 14.68 -0.64 -5.25
C LYS A 39 13.36 0.10 -5.49
N ILE A 40 12.47 0.12 -4.49
CA ILE A 40 11.20 0.86 -4.57
C ILE A 40 11.46 2.36 -4.81
N MET A 41 12.50 2.91 -4.16
CA MET A 41 12.84 4.32 -4.27
C MET A 41 13.19 4.75 -5.69
N VAL A 42 13.80 3.89 -6.52
CA VAL A 42 14.12 4.24 -7.92
C VAL A 42 12.85 4.64 -8.69
N GLY A 43 11.80 3.83 -8.61
CA GLY A 43 10.51 4.16 -9.23
C GLY A 43 9.83 5.38 -8.57
N GLN A 44 9.95 5.53 -7.25
CA GLN A 44 9.36 6.68 -6.55
C GLN A 44 10.02 8.01 -6.91
N GLU A 45 11.33 8.03 -7.16
CA GLU A 45 12.03 9.24 -7.60
C GLU A 45 11.42 9.76 -8.91
N VAL A 46 11.14 8.88 -9.86
CA VAL A 46 10.49 9.22 -11.13
C VAL A 46 9.09 9.80 -10.88
N MET A 47 8.26 9.10 -10.09
CA MET A 47 6.91 9.56 -9.77
C MET A 47 6.88 10.93 -9.06
N ILE A 48 7.82 11.16 -8.13
CA ILE A 48 7.95 12.43 -7.42
C ILE A 48 8.32 13.55 -8.39
N VAL A 49 9.29 13.31 -9.28
CA VAL A 49 9.70 14.29 -10.29
C VAL A 49 8.57 14.55 -11.28
N ASP A 50 7.89 13.52 -11.80
CA ASP A 50 6.75 13.70 -12.70
C ASP A 50 5.63 14.51 -12.04
N ARG A 51 5.30 14.23 -10.78
CA ARG A 51 4.28 14.98 -10.02
C ARG A 51 4.66 16.45 -9.85
N LEU A 52 5.93 16.74 -9.54
CA LEU A 52 6.43 18.11 -9.41
C LEU A 52 6.46 18.85 -10.76
N LEU A 53 6.69 18.15 -11.87
CA LEU A 53 6.66 18.75 -13.21
C LEU A 53 5.24 18.95 -13.74
N SER A 54 4.32 18.10 -13.29
CA SER A 54 2.89 18.15 -13.59
C SER A 54 2.14 19.16 -12.72
N SER A 55 2.77 19.73 -11.69
CA SER A 55 2.14 20.71 -10.82
C SER A 55 1.99 22.09 -11.49
N ASN A 56 1.00 22.86 -11.05
CA ASN A 56 0.82 24.25 -11.46
C ASN A 56 0.67 25.17 -10.23
N PRO A 57 1.66 26.04 -9.93
CA PRO A 57 2.92 26.22 -10.65
C PRO A 57 3.85 25.00 -10.54
N ARG A 58 4.80 24.84 -11.48
CA ARG A 58 5.74 23.70 -11.47
C ARG A 58 6.65 23.72 -10.23
N TRP A 59 7.13 22.55 -9.85
CA TRP A 59 8.00 22.33 -8.68
C TRP A 59 7.32 22.64 -7.35
N THR A 60 6.01 22.49 -7.28
CA THR A 60 5.22 22.62 -6.04
C THR A 60 4.33 21.40 -5.86
N LEU A 61 3.98 21.06 -4.62
CA LEU A 61 3.14 19.88 -4.33
C LEU A 61 1.66 20.20 -4.23
N GLN A 62 1.29 21.46 -4.44
CA GLN A 62 -0.10 21.92 -4.46
C GLN A 62 -0.45 22.38 -5.87
N PRO A 63 -0.94 21.48 -6.73
CA PRO A 63 -1.42 21.83 -8.04
C PRO A 63 -2.85 22.37 -7.95
N TYR A 64 -3.10 23.48 -8.65
CA TYR A 64 -4.42 23.71 -9.23
C TYR A 64 -4.69 22.63 -10.30
N PHE A 65 -5.97 22.29 -10.52
CA PHE A 65 -6.48 21.21 -11.40
C PHE A 65 -6.14 21.31 -12.90
N THR A 66 -5.18 22.15 -13.30
CA THR A 66 -4.78 22.30 -14.70
C THR A 66 -3.40 21.71 -14.93
N MET A 67 -3.39 20.61 -15.70
CA MET A 67 -2.17 20.07 -16.27
C MET A 67 -1.45 21.17 -17.07
N PRO A 68 -0.18 21.46 -16.78
CA PRO A 68 0.50 22.55 -17.46
C PRO A 68 0.71 22.22 -18.95
N LYS A 69 0.48 23.21 -19.82
CA LYS A 69 0.78 23.08 -21.27
C LYS A 69 2.24 22.63 -21.46
N ASN A 70 2.45 21.70 -22.40
CA ASN A 70 3.76 21.13 -22.76
C ASN A 70 4.41 20.19 -21.71
N LYS A 71 3.63 19.45 -20.89
CA LYS A 71 4.16 18.49 -19.90
C LYS A 71 5.27 17.60 -20.46
N GLU A 72 5.02 16.93 -21.58
CA GLU A 72 5.94 15.97 -22.21
C GLU A 72 7.33 16.57 -22.44
N LYS A 73 7.40 17.79 -22.98
CA LYS A 73 8.66 18.50 -23.21
C LYS A 73 9.48 18.70 -21.93
N TYR A 74 8.83 18.88 -20.79
CA TYR A 74 9.51 19.03 -19.50
C TYR A 74 9.81 17.69 -18.83
N VAL A 75 8.93 16.69 -18.97
CA VAL A 75 9.16 15.33 -18.45
C VAL A 75 10.42 14.74 -19.08
N HIS A 76 10.53 14.72 -20.41
CA HIS A 76 11.73 14.20 -21.10
C HIS A 76 13.02 14.97 -20.81
N LYS A 77 12.91 16.21 -20.29
CA LYS A 77 14.10 16.96 -19.86
C LYS A 77 14.71 16.35 -18.60
N TYR A 78 13.89 15.85 -17.67
CA TYR A 78 14.34 15.42 -16.33
C TYR A 78 14.17 13.92 -16.06
N ILE A 79 13.36 13.23 -16.86
CA ILE A 79 13.11 11.79 -16.79
C ILE A 79 13.55 11.19 -18.12
N HIS A 80 14.35 10.14 -18.04
CA HIS A 80 14.74 9.30 -19.16
C HIS A 80 13.94 8.01 -19.13
N SER A 81 13.69 7.42 -20.31
CA SER A 81 13.26 6.04 -20.44
C SER A 81 14.19 5.32 -21.41
N ASP A 82 14.70 4.15 -21.02
CA ASP A 82 15.51 3.29 -21.89
C ASP A 82 14.67 2.21 -22.60
N GLY A 83 13.34 2.33 -22.52
CA GLY A 83 12.38 1.36 -23.05
C GLY A 83 12.04 0.21 -22.09
N LYS A 84 12.75 0.05 -20.97
CA LYS A 84 12.44 -0.92 -19.91
C LYS A 84 12.12 -0.25 -18.58
N GLU A 85 12.90 0.76 -18.23
CA GLU A 85 12.78 1.49 -16.97
C GLU A 85 12.82 3.00 -17.20
N GLU A 86 12.26 3.75 -16.25
CA GLU A 86 12.37 5.19 -16.21
C GLU A 86 13.33 5.61 -15.09
N TYR A 87 14.10 6.68 -15.31
CA TYR A 87 15.04 7.19 -14.32
C TYR A 87 15.18 8.71 -14.36
N VAL A 88 15.52 9.29 -13.20
CA VAL A 88 15.69 10.75 -13.05
C VAL A 88 17.09 11.18 -13.50
N HIS A 89 17.15 12.14 -14.43
CA HIS A 89 18.36 12.87 -14.80
C HIS A 89 18.76 13.86 -13.69
N TRP A 90 19.32 13.33 -12.60
CA TRP A 90 19.76 14.14 -11.45
C TRP A 90 20.77 15.24 -11.79
N ASN A 91 21.57 15.02 -12.84
CA ASN A 91 22.51 15.98 -13.40
C ASN A 91 21.86 17.17 -14.11
N ARG A 92 20.54 17.16 -14.33
CA ARG A 92 19.77 18.27 -14.91
C ARG A 92 18.93 19.03 -13.87
N ILE A 93 18.88 18.55 -12.62
CA ILE A 93 18.11 19.15 -11.53
C ILE A 93 19.07 19.82 -10.55
N HIS A 94 18.99 21.15 -10.44
CA HIS A 94 19.90 21.95 -9.61
C HIS A 94 19.17 22.91 -8.67
N GLY A 95 19.95 23.54 -7.78
CA GLY A 95 19.48 24.62 -6.92
C GLY A 95 18.27 24.26 -6.07
N LYS A 96 17.26 25.15 -6.08
CA LYS A 96 16.02 25.01 -5.30
C LYS A 96 15.24 23.76 -5.68
N HIS A 97 15.15 23.43 -6.97
CA HIS A 97 14.42 22.24 -7.44
C HIS A 97 15.04 20.95 -6.91
N ARG A 98 16.38 20.85 -6.92
CA ARG A 98 17.07 19.67 -6.36
C ARG A 98 16.80 19.49 -4.87
N LYS A 99 16.76 20.60 -4.11
CA LYS A 99 16.42 20.57 -2.68
C LYS A 99 15.00 20.06 -2.45
N ILE A 100 14.03 20.51 -3.26
CA ILE A 100 12.63 20.07 -3.19
C ILE A 100 12.52 18.57 -3.49
N VAL A 101 13.08 18.10 -4.60
CA VAL A 101 13.01 16.67 -4.97
C VAL A 101 13.63 15.80 -3.88
N LYS A 102 14.84 16.14 -3.40
CA LYS A 102 15.50 15.37 -2.34
C LYS A 102 14.70 15.35 -1.04
N PHE A 103 14.05 16.45 -0.69
CA PHE A 103 13.21 16.52 0.50
C PHE A 103 12.00 15.59 0.38
N GLU A 104 11.33 15.58 -0.78
CA GLU A 104 10.19 14.68 -1.03
C GLU A 104 10.64 13.22 -1.11
N CYS A 105 11.76 12.91 -1.75
CA CYS A 105 12.33 11.56 -1.77
C CYS A 105 12.67 11.09 -0.35
N LYS A 106 13.19 11.97 0.52
CA LYS A 106 13.45 11.65 1.92
C LYS A 106 12.17 11.33 2.70
N LYS A 107 11.10 12.10 2.48
CA LYS A 107 9.80 11.82 3.09
C LYS A 107 9.24 10.49 2.62
N GLU A 108 9.27 10.23 1.32
CA GLU A 108 8.72 9.01 0.74
C GLU A 108 9.51 7.78 1.20
N LYS A 109 10.85 7.86 1.19
CA LYS A 109 11.73 6.82 1.75
C LYS A 109 11.39 6.50 3.20
N LYS A 110 11.10 7.52 4.02
CA LYS A 110 10.66 7.33 5.41
C LYS A 110 9.33 6.56 5.46
N LYS A 111 8.33 6.95 4.67
CA LYS A 111 7.03 6.26 4.66
C LYS A 111 7.14 4.80 4.22
N ILE A 112 7.92 4.51 3.17
CA ILE A 112 8.18 3.13 2.71
C ILE A 112 8.84 2.33 3.84
N ARG A 113 9.86 2.89 4.48
CA ARG A 113 10.55 2.25 5.60
C ARG A 113 9.59 1.95 6.74
N ASP A 114 8.78 2.92 7.15
CA ASP A 114 7.82 2.77 8.25
C ASP A 114 6.76 1.70 7.93
N GLY A 115 6.27 1.66 6.68
CA GLY A 115 5.36 0.62 6.22
C GLY A 115 5.97 -0.79 6.22
N ILE A 116 7.21 -0.93 5.71
CA ILE A 116 7.92 -2.22 5.72
C ILE A 116 8.23 -2.67 7.15
N LEU A 117 8.69 -1.77 8.02
CA LEU A 117 8.94 -2.09 9.43
C LEU A 117 7.66 -2.54 10.14
N THR A 118 6.53 -1.90 9.85
CA THR A 118 5.23 -2.30 10.40
C THR A 118 4.82 -3.69 9.90
N PHE A 119 4.95 -3.94 8.60
CA PHE A 119 4.67 -5.27 8.04
C PHE A 119 5.53 -6.34 8.72
N ASN A 120 6.84 -6.08 8.84
CA ASN A 120 7.79 -7.00 9.46
C ASN A 120 7.56 -7.22 10.95
N HIS A 121 6.99 -6.23 11.65
CA HIS A 121 6.61 -6.35 13.05
C HIS A 121 5.48 -7.38 13.23
N PHE A 122 4.57 -7.48 12.26
CA PHE A 122 3.44 -8.41 12.31
C PHE A 122 3.67 -9.73 11.57
N ALA A 123 4.60 -9.79 10.61
CA ALA A 123 4.93 -11.01 9.87
C ALA A 123 5.29 -12.17 10.81
N GLY A 124 4.69 -13.34 10.58
CA GLY A 124 4.81 -14.55 11.40
C GLY A 124 3.85 -14.63 12.59
N ARG A 125 3.08 -13.57 12.91
CA ARG A 125 2.15 -13.59 14.05
C ARG A 125 0.86 -14.34 13.75
N GLU A 126 0.41 -15.14 14.73
CA GLU A 126 -0.83 -15.93 14.63
C GLU A 126 -2.09 -15.15 15.04
N ASP A 127 -1.91 -14.02 15.71
CA ASP A 127 -2.97 -13.21 16.33
C ASP A 127 -3.20 -11.89 15.59
N VAL A 128 -2.71 -11.79 14.35
CA VAL A 128 -2.84 -10.59 13.51
C VAL A 128 -3.22 -10.98 12.08
N MET A 129 -4.20 -10.28 11.53
CA MET A 129 -4.52 -10.31 10.10
C MET A 129 -4.26 -8.94 9.49
N CYS A 130 -3.90 -8.93 8.21
CA CYS A 130 -3.78 -7.72 7.43
C CYS A 130 -4.83 -7.73 6.31
N ILE A 131 -5.53 -6.60 6.15
CA ILE A 131 -6.47 -6.36 5.07
C ILE A 131 -5.83 -5.34 4.13
N ARG A 132 -5.63 -5.74 2.88
CA ARG A 132 -5.14 -4.84 1.84
C ARG A 132 -6.30 -4.26 1.07
N VAL A 133 -6.45 -2.95 1.11
CA VAL A 133 -7.55 -2.21 0.50
C VAL A 133 -7.02 -1.23 -0.53
N ASP A 134 -7.60 -1.24 -1.74
CA ASP A 134 -7.37 -0.20 -2.73
C ASP A 134 -8.49 0.85 -2.68
N THR A 135 -8.13 2.07 -2.31
CA THR A 135 -9.03 3.20 -2.16
C THR A 135 -9.14 4.05 -3.44
N SER A 136 -8.55 3.62 -4.55
CA SER A 136 -8.55 4.37 -5.83
C SER A 136 -9.94 4.48 -6.45
N HIS A 137 -10.78 3.45 -6.26
CA HIS A 137 -12.06 3.29 -6.94
C HIS A 137 -13.29 3.37 -6.02
N SER A 138 -13.09 3.64 -4.73
CA SER A 138 -14.21 3.65 -3.77
C SER A 138 -14.66 5.07 -3.47
N GLU A 139 -15.87 5.45 -3.90
CA GLU A 139 -16.57 6.65 -3.41
C GLU A 139 -16.68 6.67 -1.87
N ASN A 140 -16.61 5.48 -1.24
CA ASN A 140 -16.67 5.25 0.21
C ASN A 140 -15.31 5.03 0.90
N GLY A 141 -14.17 5.14 0.19
CA GLY A 141 -12.86 4.73 0.70
C GLY A 141 -12.43 5.46 1.97
N LYS A 142 -12.65 6.78 2.02
CA LYS A 142 -12.35 7.58 3.23
C LYS A 142 -13.25 7.22 4.41
N GLY A 143 -14.54 6.93 4.15
CA GLY A 143 -15.50 6.52 5.18
C GLY A 143 -15.14 5.17 5.78
N PHE A 144 -14.78 4.20 4.93
CA PHE A 144 -14.27 2.88 5.35
C PHE A 144 -13.03 3.01 6.24
N LEU A 145 -12.04 3.81 5.82
CA LEU A 145 -10.83 4.03 6.61
C LEU A 145 -11.09 4.69 7.96
N TYR A 146 -12.14 5.52 8.10
CA TYR A 146 -12.51 6.11 9.37
C TYR A 146 -13.18 5.09 10.29
N GLN A 147 -14.13 4.32 9.75
CA GLN A 147 -14.85 3.30 10.50
C GLN A 147 -13.90 2.20 11.00
N ILE A 148 -12.97 1.72 10.16
CA ILE A 148 -12.06 0.65 10.57
C ILE A 148 -11.10 1.08 11.69
N LYS A 149 -10.69 2.35 11.72
CA LYS A 149 -9.86 2.93 12.79
C LYS A 149 -10.58 3.01 14.14
N SER A 150 -11.91 3.01 14.12
CA SER A 150 -12.74 3.07 15.33
C SER A 150 -12.96 1.70 15.98
N LEU A 151 -12.59 0.61 15.30
CA LEU A 151 -12.79 -0.75 15.79
C LEU A 151 -11.82 -1.05 16.95
N PRO A 152 -12.26 -1.74 18.02
CA PRO A 152 -11.42 -2.01 19.19
C PRO A 152 -10.24 -2.95 18.88
N TYR A 153 -10.33 -3.73 17.81
CA TYR A 153 -9.28 -4.63 17.34
C TYR A 153 -8.38 -4.02 16.26
N PHE A 154 -8.54 -2.73 15.93
CA PHE A 154 -7.62 -2.02 15.04
C PHE A 154 -6.25 -1.84 15.70
N LEU A 155 -5.19 -2.23 14.99
CA LEU A 155 -3.82 -2.04 15.46
C LEU A 155 -3.17 -0.82 14.80
N THR A 156 -3.11 -0.83 13.47
CA THR A 156 -2.50 0.24 12.69
C THR A 156 -2.85 0.11 11.21
N MET A 157 -2.53 1.14 10.44
CA MET A 157 -2.70 1.17 9.00
C MET A 157 -1.55 1.95 8.36
N ASN A 158 -1.01 1.43 7.27
CA ASN A 158 0.02 2.10 6.48
C ASN A 158 -0.28 1.93 4.98
N PRO A 159 0.22 2.82 4.11
CA PRO A 159 0.26 2.54 2.68
C PRO A 159 1.00 1.21 2.44
N SER A 160 0.58 0.46 1.43
CA SER A 160 1.19 -0.83 1.11
C SER A 160 2.42 -0.65 0.20
N TYR A 161 3.50 -1.36 0.50
CA TYR A 161 4.79 -1.27 -0.20
C TYR A 161 5.27 -2.60 -0.77
N ARG A 162 4.35 -3.53 -1.07
CA ARG A 162 4.69 -4.88 -1.54
C ARG A 162 4.85 -5.03 -3.06
N ASN A 163 4.44 -4.05 -3.84
CA ASN A 163 4.57 -4.07 -5.29
C ASN A 163 5.49 -2.92 -5.74
N GLU A 164 6.33 -3.17 -6.74
CA GLU A 164 7.28 -2.22 -7.33
C GLU A 164 6.59 -0.95 -7.86
N ALA A 165 5.29 -1.05 -8.16
CA ALA A 165 4.41 0.09 -8.38
C ALA A 165 3.75 0.51 -7.05
N PHE A 166 4.28 1.57 -6.43
CA PHE A 166 3.56 2.29 -5.39
C PHE A 166 2.22 2.77 -5.91
N SER A 167 1.17 2.54 -5.13
CA SER A 167 -0.02 3.38 -5.21
C SER A 167 -0.35 3.91 -3.83
N SER A 168 -0.40 5.24 -3.70
CA SER A 168 -0.90 5.92 -2.50
C SER A 168 -2.36 5.61 -2.19
N SER A 169 -3.05 4.88 -3.08
CA SER A 169 -4.40 4.39 -2.88
C SER A 169 -4.46 3.03 -2.19
N ILE A 170 -3.35 2.28 -2.08
CA ILE A 170 -3.38 0.95 -1.48
C ILE A 170 -2.89 1.03 -0.03
N TYR A 171 -3.69 0.52 0.90
CA TYR A 171 -3.40 0.49 2.33
C TYR A 171 -3.40 -0.94 2.86
N ASP A 172 -2.43 -1.24 3.71
CA ASP A 172 -2.40 -2.43 4.57
C ASP A 172 -2.93 -2.04 5.96
N ILE A 173 -4.02 -2.69 6.39
CA ILE A 173 -4.72 -2.45 7.65
C ILE A 173 -4.55 -3.67 8.54
N TYR A 174 -3.97 -3.49 9.72
CA TYR A 174 -3.64 -4.57 10.63
C TYR A 174 -4.66 -4.63 11.76
N LEU A 175 -5.22 -5.81 11.96
CA LEU A 175 -6.24 -6.08 12.98
C LEU A 175 -5.74 -7.19 13.90
N LYS A 176 -5.97 -7.00 15.20
CA LYS A 176 -5.82 -8.05 16.21
C LYS A 176 -6.96 -9.03 16.04
N VAL A 177 -6.65 -10.32 16.03
CA VAL A 177 -7.66 -11.37 15.93
C VAL A 177 -7.34 -12.50 16.90
N ASP A 178 -8.37 -13.23 17.31
CA ASP A 178 -8.16 -14.50 18.01
C ASP A 178 -7.47 -15.48 17.08
N SER A 179 -6.51 -16.25 17.60
CA SER A 179 -5.69 -17.18 16.81
C SER A 179 -6.51 -18.24 16.06
N GLU A 180 -7.74 -18.48 16.50
CA GLU A 180 -8.68 -19.39 15.86
C GLU A 180 -9.21 -18.85 14.51
N VAL A 181 -9.26 -17.53 14.32
CA VAL A 181 -9.81 -16.90 13.12
C VAL A 181 -8.89 -17.09 11.91
N PRO A 182 -7.58 -16.80 11.98
CA PRO A 182 -6.67 -17.13 10.88
C PRO A 182 -6.64 -18.61 10.56
N GLN A 183 -6.70 -19.49 11.57
CA GLN A 183 -6.72 -20.94 11.35
C GLN A 183 -7.98 -21.39 10.60
N ALA A 184 -9.14 -20.85 10.94
CA ALA A 184 -10.39 -21.16 10.25
C ALA A 184 -10.35 -20.68 8.79
N TYR A 185 -9.85 -19.47 8.54
CA TYR A 185 -9.70 -18.93 7.18
C TYR A 185 -8.74 -19.77 6.33
N LEU A 186 -7.61 -20.22 6.89
CA LEU A 186 -6.67 -21.10 6.19
C LEU A 186 -7.30 -22.43 5.79
N LYS A 187 -8.05 -23.06 6.70
CA LYS A 187 -8.77 -24.31 6.39
C LYS A 187 -9.79 -24.10 5.28
N HIS A 188 -10.52 -22.99 5.30
CA HIS A 188 -11.48 -22.67 4.25
C HIS A 188 -10.80 -22.49 2.89
N GLN A 189 -9.67 -21.76 2.83
CA GLN A 189 -8.90 -21.60 1.58
C GLN A 189 -8.39 -22.93 1.04
N GLU A 190 -7.86 -23.80 1.91
CA GLU A 190 -7.39 -25.12 1.50
C GLU A 190 -8.52 -26.00 0.95
N MET A 191 -9.73 -25.89 1.51
CA MET A 191 -10.91 -26.61 1.00
C MET A 191 -11.37 -26.09 -0.36
N THR A 192 -11.35 -24.77 -0.59
CA THR A 192 -11.71 -24.18 -1.89
C THR A 192 -10.69 -24.51 -2.97
N ASP A 193 -9.39 -24.39 -2.66
CA ASP A 193 -8.32 -24.68 -3.62
C ASP A 193 -8.30 -26.16 -4.04
N ASN A 194 -8.65 -27.06 -3.11
CA ASN A 194 -8.78 -28.49 -3.40
C ASN A 194 -10.04 -28.82 -4.21
N ALA A 195 -11.16 -28.12 -3.98
CA ALA A 195 -12.37 -28.29 -4.76
C ALA A 195 -12.20 -27.86 -6.22
N GLU A 196 -11.47 -26.76 -6.46
CA GLU A 196 -11.15 -26.29 -7.82
C GLU A 196 -10.21 -27.26 -8.56
N LYS A 197 -9.25 -27.89 -7.86
CA LYS A 197 -8.34 -28.89 -8.45
C LYS A 197 -9.00 -30.23 -8.81
N VAL A 198 -10.10 -30.60 -8.15
CA VAL A 198 -10.82 -31.84 -8.48
C VAL A 198 -11.75 -31.66 -9.69
N GLN A 199 -12.01 -30.40 -10.10
CA GLN A 199 -12.83 -30.06 -11.26
C GLN A 199 -12.02 -29.69 -12.52
N SER A 200 -10.69 -29.65 -12.44
CA SER A 200 -9.74 -29.43 -13.56
C SER A 200 -9.08 -30.71 -14.02
#